data_AF-A0A9P7ARS3-F1
#
_entry.id   AF-A0A9P7ARS3-F1
#
_cell.length_a   1.000
_cell.length_b   1.000
_cell.length_c   1.000
_cell.angle_alpha   90.00
_cell.angle_beta   90.00
_cell.angle_gamma   90.00
#
_symmetry.space_group_name_H-M   'P 1'
#
loop_
_entity.id
_entity.type
_entity.pdbx_description
1 polymer ?
#
loop_
_entity_poly.entity_id
_entity_poly.type
_entity_poly.pdbx_seq_one_letter_code
_entity_poly.pdbx_strand_id
1 'polypeptide(L)'
;MEGDYQHAETSAAGAKRQRLSPDARKLLKDFAEHVSMYPDSHQRQHLLDQVRRLHGCGQADAKHITAWFQRYRATVRKNQCK
;
A
#
# COMPACT_ATOMS: atom_id res chain seq x y z
N MET A 1 -18.97 -36.55 -22.90
CA MET A 1 -18.21 -37.15 -21.78
C MET A 1 -16.89 -36.41 -21.73
N GLU A 2 -16.84 -35.32 -20.98
CA GLU A 2 -16.30 -35.28 -19.60
C GLU A 2 -14.79 -35.56 -19.61
N GLY A 3 -13.90 -34.73 -19.09
CA GLY A 3 -14.04 -33.54 -18.26
C GLY A 3 -12.64 -32.97 -17.96
N ASP A 4 -12.64 -31.85 -17.25
CA ASP A 4 -11.54 -31.33 -16.42
C ASP A 4 -10.16 -31.17 -17.04
N TYR A 5 -10.02 -30.14 -17.89
CA TYR A 5 -8.77 -29.37 -17.91
C TYR A 5 -8.68 -28.56 -16.63
N GLN A 6 -7.95 -29.11 -15.66
CA GLN A 6 -7.47 -28.44 -14.45
C GLN A 6 -6.75 -27.16 -14.86
N HIS A 7 -7.48 -26.05 -14.83
CA HIS A 7 -6.87 -24.73 -14.96
C HIS A 7 -6.19 -24.45 -13.63
N ALA A 8 -4.88 -24.70 -13.63
CA ALA A 8 -3.98 -24.43 -12.53
C ALA A 8 -4.29 -23.04 -11.94
N GLU A 9 -4.81 -23.06 -10.72
CA GLU A 9 -4.88 -21.89 -9.85
C GLU A 9 -3.44 -21.40 -9.69
N THR A 10 -3.07 -20.41 -10.50
CA THR A 10 -1.83 -19.66 -10.32
C THR A 10 -2.03 -18.78 -9.08
N SER A 11 -1.98 -19.43 -7.91
CA SER A 11 -1.63 -18.79 -6.65
C SER A 11 -0.16 -18.41 -6.76
N ALA A 12 0.12 -17.40 -7.60
CA ALA A 12 1.40 -16.76 -7.71
C ALA A 12 1.81 -16.37 -6.31
N ALA A 13 2.88 -17.00 -5.83
CA ALA A 13 3.54 -16.75 -4.57
C ALA A 13 3.64 -15.24 -4.35
N GLY A 14 2.66 -14.70 -3.64
CA GLY A 14 2.63 -13.31 -3.26
C GLY A 14 3.71 -13.17 -2.20
N ALA A 15 4.93 -12.87 -2.64
CA ALA A 15 6.04 -12.45 -1.78
C ALA A 15 5.43 -11.69 -0.61
N LYS A 16 5.70 -12.14 0.64
CA LYS A 16 5.18 -11.52 1.86
C LYS A 16 5.62 -10.06 1.87
N ARG A 17 4.89 -9.22 1.13
CA ARG A 17 5.08 -7.78 1.03
C ARG A 17 4.90 -7.36 2.46
N GLN A 18 5.95 -6.87 3.10
CA GLN A 18 5.83 -6.30 4.43
C GLN A 18 4.68 -5.30 4.37
N ARG A 19 3.56 -5.73 4.93
CA ARG A 19 2.29 -5.03 4.80
C ARG A 19 2.38 -3.97 5.86
N LEU A 20 2.37 -2.71 5.43
CA LEU A 20 2.11 -1.60 6.33
C LEU A 20 0.92 -1.96 7.22
N SER A 21 1.09 -1.76 8.52
CA SER A 21 0.03 -1.98 9.50
C SER A 21 -1.26 -1.29 9.06
N PRO A 22 -2.43 -1.85 9.38
CA PRO A 22 -3.70 -1.21 9.05
C PRO A 22 -3.77 0.24 9.54
N ASP A 23 -3.19 0.51 10.72
CA ASP A 23 -3.09 1.84 11.30
C ASP A 23 -2.22 2.79 10.46
N ALA A 24 -1.04 2.33 10.04
CA ALA A 24 -0.16 3.04 9.13
C ALA A 24 -0.86 3.35 7.78
N ARG A 25 -1.63 2.39 7.25
CA ARG A 25 -2.39 2.60 6.01
C ARG A 25 -3.49 3.64 6.19
N LYS A 26 -4.16 3.67 7.34
CA LYS A 26 -5.18 4.68 7.66
C LYS A 26 -4.55 6.07 7.68
N LEU A 27 -3.41 6.23 8.35
CA LEU A 27 -2.67 7.48 8.41
C LEU A 27 -2.24 7.97 7.02
N LEU A 28 -1.71 7.07 6.18
CA LEU A 28 -1.31 7.41 4.80
C LEU A 28 -2.51 7.77 3.92
N LYS A 29 -3.66 7.11 4.12
CA LYS A 29 -4.91 7.40 3.41
C LYS A 29 -5.45 8.78 3.79
N ASP A 30 -5.51 9.07 5.08
CA ASP A 30 -5.94 10.36 5.62
C ASP A 30 -5.09 11.51 5.03
N PHE A 31 -3.77 11.35 5.04
CA PHE A 31 -2.87 12.32 4.41
C PHE A 31 -3.10 12.46 2.89
N ALA A 32 -3.31 11.35 2.19
CA ALA A 32 -3.55 11.38 0.74
C ALA A 32 -4.87 12.07 0.37
N GLU A 33 -5.89 11.99 1.23
CA GLU A 33 -7.22 12.57 1.04
C GLU A 33 -7.27 14.04 1.47
N HIS A 34 -6.60 14.41 2.56
CA HIS A 34 -6.68 15.75 3.16
C HIS A 34 -5.51 16.67 2.82
N VAL A 35 -4.33 16.13 2.51
CA VAL A 35 -3.10 16.92 2.28
C VAL A 35 -2.63 16.81 0.84
N SER A 36 -2.16 15.64 0.42
CA SER A 36 -1.67 15.43 -0.95
C SER A 36 -1.42 13.96 -1.27
N MET A 37 -1.81 13.56 -2.49
CA MET A 37 -1.46 12.25 -3.07
C MET A 37 0.02 12.12 -3.48
N TYR A 38 0.75 13.25 -3.52
CA TYR A 38 2.16 13.34 -3.90
C TYR A 38 2.95 14.00 -2.77
N PRO A 39 3.26 13.26 -1.70
CA PRO A 39 4.02 13.81 -0.60
C PRO A 39 5.45 14.15 -1.03
N ASP A 40 5.91 15.34 -0.63
CA ASP A 40 7.30 15.75 -0.76
C ASP A 40 8.24 14.86 0.09
N SER A 41 9.55 14.97 -0.11
CA SER A 41 10.58 14.30 0.68
C SER A 41 10.41 14.54 2.18
N HIS A 42 10.15 15.79 2.60
CA HIS A 42 9.92 16.13 4.00
C HIS A 42 8.64 15.49 4.55
N GLN A 43 7.55 15.52 3.77
CA GLN A 43 6.27 14.94 4.16
C GLN A 43 6.37 13.41 4.27
N ARG A 44 7.11 12.75 3.37
CA ARG A 44 7.38 11.31 3.46
C ARG A 44 8.15 10.94 4.72
N GLN A 45 9.14 11.73 5.12
CA GLN A 45 9.85 11.50 6.37
C GLN A 45 8.95 11.68 7.59
N HIS A 46 8.09 12.70 7.59
CA HIS A 46 7.12 12.92 8.65
C HIS A 46 6.15 11.73 8.80
N LEU A 47 5.58 11.27 7.68
CA LEU A 47 4.71 10.09 7.65
C LEU A 47 5.44 8.83 8.10
N LEU A 48 6.70 8.66 7.69
CA LEU A 48 7.52 7.53 8.13
C LEU A 48 7.75 7.54 9.64
N ASP A 49 8.05 8.71 10.21
CA ASP A 49 8.22 8.88 11.65
C ASP A 49 6.93 8.52 12.40
N GLN A 50 5.79 9.02 11.93
CA GLN A 50 4.49 8.65 12.50
C GLN A 50 4.21 7.16 12.38
N VAL A 51 4.48 6.54 11.23
CA VAL A 51 4.32 5.10 11.03
C VAL A 51 5.26 4.28 11.94
N ARG A 52 6.49 4.74 12.15
CA ARG A 52 7.45 4.09 13.06
C ARG A 52 7.01 4.17 14.53
N ARG A 53 6.33 5.26 14.92
CA ARG A 53 5.74 5.41 16.25
C ARG A 53 4.56 4.48 16.50
N LEU A 54 3.89 3.99 15.45
CA LEU A 54 2.81 3.02 15.60
C LEU A 54 3.38 1.65 16.00
N HIS A 55 2.85 1.08 17.09
CA HIS A 55 3.23 -0.24 17.60
C HIS A 55 3.13 -1.29 16.48
N GLY A 56 4.24 -1.99 16.20
CA GLY A 56 4.30 -3.06 15.19
C GLY A 56 4.85 -2.65 13.81
N CYS A 57 5.26 -1.39 13.62
CA CYS A 57 5.85 -0.92 12.35
C CYS A 57 7.36 -0.63 12.39
N GLY A 58 8.12 -1.34 13.23
CA GLY A 58 9.58 -1.16 13.38
C GLY A 58 10.40 -1.37 12.09
N GLN A 59 9.83 -2.00 11.06
CA GLN A 59 10.46 -2.23 9.76
C GLN A 59 9.86 -1.37 8.63
N ALA A 60 9.07 -0.34 8.96
CA ALA A 60 8.58 0.59 7.96
C ALA A 60 9.75 1.43 7.42
N ASP A 61 9.81 1.51 6.09
CA ASP A 61 10.83 2.25 5.35
C ASP A 61 10.18 3.25 4.42
N ALA A 62 10.92 4.29 4.03
CA ALA A 62 10.46 5.28 3.04
C ALA A 62 10.02 4.62 1.71
N LYS A 63 10.60 3.46 1.37
CA LYS A 63 10.21 2.65 0.20
C LYS A 63 8.78 2.12 0.35
N HIS A 64 8.38 1.69 1.54
CA HIS A 64 7.03 1.20 1.81
C HIS A 64 6.00 2.33 1.66
N ILE A 65 6.31 3.52 2.16
CA ILE A 65 5.47 4.72 2.03
C ILE A 65 5.32 5.08 0.54
N THR A 66 6.43 5.18 -0.20
CA THR A 66 6.43 5.54 -1.62
C THR A 66 5.65 4.53 -2.46
N ALA A 67 5.88 3.23 -2.24
CA ALA A 67 5.15 2.17 -2.92
C ALA A 67 3.65 2.19 -2.61
N TRP A 68 3.27 2.55 -1.38
CA TRP A 68 1.87 2.71 -1.01
C TRP A 68 1.20 3.85 -1.78
N PHE A 69 1.79 5.04 -1.83
CA PHE A 69 1.24 6.18 -2.59
C PHE A 69 1.16 5.91 -4.10
N GLN A 70 2.14 5.18 -4.67
CA GLN A 70 2.06 4.72 -6.07
C GLN A 70 0.84 3.83 -6.31
N ARG A 71 0.62 2.83 -5.43
CA ARG A 71 -0.54 1.94 -5.52
C ARG A 71 -1.85 2.68 -5.29
N TYR A 72 -1.89 3.59 -4.31
CA TYR A 72 -3.08 4.38 -4.00
C TYR A 72 -3.52 5.23 -5.20
N ARG A 73 -2.56 5.89 -5.88
CA ARG A 73 -2.84 6.62 -7.12
C ARG A 73 -3.36 5.71 -8.23
N ALA A 74 -2.77 4.53 -8.38
CA ALA A 74 -3.24 3.54 -9.36
C ALA A 74 -4.67 3.03 -9.04
N THR A 75 -5.01 2.84 -7.76
CA THR A 75 -6.36 2.45 -7.35
C THR A 75 -7.37 3.56 -7.56
N VAL A 76 -7.03 4.82 -7.23
CA VAL A 76 -7.94 5.96 -7.45
C VAL A 76 -8.23 6.14 -8.94
N ARG A 77 -7.22 6.01 -9.81
CA ARG A 77 -7.43 6.04 -11.27
C ARG A 77 -8.31 4.91 -11.76
N LYS A 78 -8.11 3.68 -11.26
CA LYS A 78 -8.99 2.54 -11.60
C LYS A 78 -10.43 2.74 -11.14
N ASN A 79 -10.65 3.46 -10.03
CA ASN A 79 -11.97 3.72 -9.48
C ASN A 79 -12.73 4.87 -10.19
N GLN A 80 -12.07 5.63 -11.08
CA GLN A 80 -12.71 6.65 -11.91
C GLN A 80 -13.25 6.12 -13.25
N CYS A 81 -12.96 4.86 -13.62
CA CYS A 81 -13.51 4.20 -14.80
C CYS A 81 -14.53 3.12 -14.43
N LYS A 82 -15.53 3.47 -13.60
CA LYS A 82 -16.72 2.66 -13.39
C LYS A 82 -17.96 3.52 -13.49
#